data_AF-A0AAE1GBC4-F1
#
_entry.id   AF-A0AAE1GBC4-F1
#
_cell.length_a   1.000
_cell.length_b   1.000
_cell.length_c   1.000
_cell.angle_alpha   90.00
_cell.angle_beta   90.00
_cell.angle_gamma   90.00
#
_symmetry.space_group_name_H-M   'P 1'
#
loop_
_entity.id
_entity.type
_entity.pdbx_description
1 polymer ?
#
loop_
_entity_poly.entity_id
_entity_poly.type
_entity_poly.pdbx_seq_one_letter_code
_entity_poly.pdbx_strand_id
1 'polypeptide(L)'
;VRDHDQAVAVLRAEVRSSVSEARTLLQETRRLRHDQRKYLLRQLDAARAYEKQLKSELKTLDNDKKDESRGLDRLETDSAQETSLVSLQDLSQKAGSLVMRLSRDLSSAKAVLADSFLTLGKLNRSQDDLDALELKSSASGCQRTWHLSVLTFSSPYFEDFPSGRVLNPVTVQGVSDTVTVQGVSDTVTVQGVSDTVTVQGVSDTVTVQGVSDTVTVQGVSDTVTVQGVSDTVTVQGLSDTVTVQGVSDTVTVQGVSDTVTVQGVSDTVTVQGVSDTVTVQGVSDTVTVQGVSDTVTVQGLSDTVTVQGVSDTVTVQGLSDTVTVQGVSDTVTVQGLSDTVTVQGVSDTVTVQGLSDTVTVQGLSDTVTVQVSIFQ
;
A
#
# COMPACT_ATOMS: atom_id res chain seq x y z
N VAL A 1 41.45 19.80 35.30
CA VAL A 1 41.15 18.58 36.09
C VAL A 1 39.64 18.45 36.30
N ARG A 2 38.95 19.37 36.99
CA ARG A 2 37.48 19.34 37.12
C ARG A 2 36.73 19.25 35.78
N ASP A 3 37.11 20.04 34.78
CA ASP A 3 36.45 20.00 33.45
C ASP A 3 36.72 18.68 32.70
N HIS A 4 37.88 18.06 32.97
CA HIS A 4 38.23 16.76 32.40
C HIS A 4 37.42 15.64 33.07
N ASP A 5 37.27 15.68 34.40
CA ASP A 5 36.48 14.72 35.15
C ASP A 5 34.99 14.81 34.80
N GLN A 6 34.49 16.02 34.52
CA GLN A 6 33.12 16.27 34.08
C GLN A 6 32.90 15.76 32.64
N ALA A 7 33.83 16.01 31.73
CA ALA A 7 33.78 15.47 30.37
C ALA A 7 33.83 13.92 30.35
N VAL A 8 34.67 13.31 31.18
CA VAL A 8 34.75 11.84 31.33
C VAL A 8 33.48 11.28 31.96
N ALA A 9 32.84 11.98 32.89
CA ALA A 9 31.58 11.56 33.48
C ALA A 9 30.41 11.57 32.47
N VAL A 10 30.34 12.61 31.62
CA VAL A 10 29.36 12.70 30.52
C VAL A 10 29.58 11.57 29.51
N LEU A 11 30.82 11.36 29.05
CA LEU A 11 31.14 10.26 28.13
C LEU A 11 30.82 8.89 28.71
N ARG A 12 31.04 8.67 30.01
CA ARG A 12 30.66 7.42 30.67
C ARG A 12 29.14 7.24 30.77
N ALA A 13 28.38 8.32 30.89
CA ALA A 13 26.91 8.26 30.89
C ALA A 13 26.39 7.92 29.49
N GLU A 14 26.93 8.59 28.46
CA GLU A 14 26.62 8.33 27.04
C GLU A 14 26.86 6.87 26.68
N VAL A 15 28.06 6.35 26.98
CA VAL A 15 28.43 4.95 26.69
C VAL A 15 27.52 3.97 27.42
N ARG A 16 27.09 4.28 28.65
CA ARG A 16 26.15 3.43 29.39
C ARG A 16 24.76 3.42 28.75
N SER A 17 24.29 4.55 28.23
CA SER A 17 23.01 4.64 27.51
C SER A 17 23.06 3.80 26.23
N SER A 18 24.07 4.01 25.39
CA SER A 18 24.21 3.28 24.12
C SER A 18 24.37 1.77 24.32
N VAL A 19 25.09 1.34 25.36
CA VAL A 19 25.20 -0.10 25.70
C VAL A 19 23.87 -0.67 26.19
N SER A 20 23.04 0.13 26.85
CA SER A 20 21.71 -0.32 27.28
C SER A 20 20.75 -0.46 26.10
N GLU A 21 20.76 0.47 25.16
CA GLU A 21 19.98 0.44 23.92
C GLU A 21 20.37 -0.76 23.05
N ALA A 22 21.68 -0.99 22.87
CA ALA A 22 22.18 -2.16 22.12
C ALA A 22 21.75 -3.50 22.75
N ARG A 23 21.68 -3.57 24.08
CA ARG A 23 21.18 -4.77 24.79
C ARG A 23 19.69 -4.98 24.60
N THR A 24 18.90 -3.92 24.56
CA THR A 24 17.45 -3.98 24.29
C THR A 24 17.20 -4.48 22.87
N LEU A 25 17.90 -3.90 21.88
CA LEU A 25 17.84 -4.34 20.49
C LEU A 25 18.25 -5.82 20.34
N LEU A 26 19.34 -6.24 20.98
CA LEU A 26 19.77 -7.64 20.97
C LEU A 26 18.72 -8.58 21.61
N GLN A 27 18.02 -8.14 22.66
CA GLN A 27 16.94 -8.91 23.27
C GLN A 27 15.72 -9.01 22.35
N GLU A 28 15.36 -7.94 21.66
CA GLU A 28 14.28 -7.94 20.67
C GLU A 28 14.61 -8.83 19.48
N THR A 29 15.83 -8.78 18.94
CA THR A 29 16.30 -9.70 17.89
C THR A 29 16.28 -11.16 18.37
N ARG A 30 16.58 -11.43 19.65
CA ARG A 30 16.47 -12.77 20.24
C ARG A 30 15.02 -13.22 20.42
N ARG A 31 14.12 -12.31 20.79
CA ARG A 31 12.67 -12.59 20.89
C ARG A 31 12.07 -12.90 19.53
N LEU A 32 12.36 -12.07 18.52
CA LEU A 32 11.89 -12.28 17.14
C LEU A 32 12.34 -13.66 16.61
N ARG A 33 13.60 -14.04 16.85
CA ARG A 33 14.13 -15.38 16.54
C ARG A 33 13.42 -16.49 17.29
N HIS A 34 13.08 -16.27 18.56
CA HIS A 34 12.36 -17.25 19.37
C HIS A 34 10.93 -17.47 18.86
N ASP A 35 10.23 -16.38 18.52
CA ASP A 35 8.85 -16.44 18.04
C ASP A 35 8.77 -17.04 16.63
N GLN A 36 9.71 -16.71 15.73
CA GLN A 36 9.85 -17.36 14.42
C GLN A 36 10.16 -18.86 14.56
N ARG A 37 11.08 -19.24 15.47
CA ARG A 37 11.37 -20.65 15.75
C ARG A 37 10.15 -21.39 16.31
N LYS A 38 9.39 -20.74 17.19
CA LYS A 38 8.17 -21.29 17.79
C LYS A 38 7.06 -21.47 16.74
N TYR A 39 6.95 -20.53 15.81
CA TYR A 39 6.06 -20.66 14.65
C TYR A 39 6.45 -21.85 13.77
N LEU A 40 7.73 -22.01 13.42
CA LEU A 40 8.21 -23.14 12.62
C LEU A 40 8.02 -24.49 13.32
N LEU A 41 8.21 -24.55 14.64
CA LEU A 41 7.92 -25.76 15.41
C LEU A 41 6.42 -26.11 15.41
N ARG A 42 5.54 -25.11 15.50
CA ARG A 42 4.09 -25.33 15.37
C ARG A 42 3.71 -25.85 13.99
N GLN A 43 4.31 -25.30 12.93
CA GLN A 43 4.09 -25.79 11.57
C GLN A 43 4.60 -27.22 11.37
N LEU A 44 5.76 -27.55 11.94
CA LEU A 44 6.32 -28.91 11.92
C LEU A 44 5.44 -29.91 12.68
N ASP A 45 4.90 -29.52 13.84
CA ASP A 45 4.01 -30.38 14.63
C ASP A 45 2.64 -30.56 13.94
N ALA A 46 2.11 -29.53 13.29
CA ALA A 46 0.91 -29.62 12.46
C ALA A 46 1.12 -30.58 11.27
N ALA A 47 2.28 -30.49 10.59
CA ALA A 47 2.63 -31.39 9.50
C ALA A 47 2.75 -32.87 9.97
N ARG A 48 3.35 -33.11 11.15
CA ARG A 48 3.44 -34.45 11.75
C ARG A 48 2.07 -35.01 12.15
N ALA A 49 1.17 -34.17 12.66
CA ALA A 49 -0.20 -34.57 12.98
C ALA A 49 -0.95 -35.01 11.71
N TYR A 50 -0.79 -34.26 10.63
CA TYR A 50 -1.37 -34.57 9.33
C TYR A 50 -0.81 -35.89 8.75
N GLU A 51 0.51 -36.10 8.82
CA GLU A 51 1.15 -37.37 8.41
C GLU A 51 0.59 -38.57 9.18
N LYS A 52 0.34 -38.41 10.48
CA LYS A 52 -0.23 -39.48 11.33
C LYS A 52 -1.66 -39.81 10.93
N GLN A 53 -2.49 -38.80 10.63
CA GLN A 53 -3.85 -39.00 10.13
C GLN A 53 -3.83 -39.77 8.81
N LEU A 54 -2.98 -39.37 7.87
CA LEU A 54 -2.85 -40.03 6.57
C LEU A 54 -2.36 -41.48 6.66
N LYS A 55 -1.41 -41.79 7.56
CA LYS A 55 -0.99 -43.17 7.81
C LYS A 55 -2.12 -44.03 8.35
N SER A 56 -3.04 -43.45 9.13
CA SER A 56 -4.22 -44.17 9.61
C SER A 56 -5.23 -44.45 8.49
N GLU A 57 -5.48 -43.47 7.62
CA GLU A 57 -6.36 -43.61 6.45
C GLU A 57 -5.81 -44.60 5.41
N LEU A 58 -4.49 -44.63 5.20
CA LEU A 58 -3.85 -45.61 4.32
C LEU A 58 -3.97 -47.04 4.89
N LYS A 59 -3.84 -47.18 6.21
CA LYS A 59 -3.96 -48.48 6.89
C LYS A 59 -5.38 -49.03 6.83
N THR A 60 -6.39 -48.17 6.94
CA THR A 60 -7.80 -48.59 6.75
C THR A 60 -8.02 -49.04 5.31
N LEU A 61 -7.52 -48.30 4.33
CA LEU A 61 -7.67 -48.65 2.92
C LEU A 61 -7.00 -49.99 2.55
N ASP A 62 -5.83 -50.28 3.13
CA ASP A 62 -5.13 -51.56 2.93
C ASP A 62 -5.88 -52.75 3.57
N ASN A 63 -6.52 -52.51 4.72
CA ASN A 63 -7.37 -53.53 5.34
C ASN A 63 -8.64 -53.79 4.51
N ASP A 64 -9.31 -52.73 4.06
CA ASP A 64 -10.52 -52.82 3.23
C ASP A 64 -10.23 -53.58 1.92
N LYS A 65 -9.10 -53.26 1.26
CA LYS A 65 -8.64 -53.98 0.07
C LYS A 65 -8.36 -55.47 0.34
N LYS A 66 -7.76 -55.80 1.49
CA LYS A 66 -7.48 -57.19 1.88
C LYS A 66 -8.77 -57.97 2.15
N ASP A 67 -9.74 -57.34 2.78
CA ASP A 67 -11.01 -57.99 3.11
C ASP A 67 -11.86 -58.21 1.86
N GLU A 68 -11.84 -57.27 0.91
CA GLU A 68 -12.51 -57.41 -0.37
C GLU A 68 -11.85 -58.45 -1.30
N SER A 69 -10.51 -58.50 -1.31
CA SER A 69 -9.75 -59.55 -2.01
C SER A 69 -10.00 -60.95 -1.44
N ARG A 70 -10.18 -61.09 -0.12
CA ARG A 70 -10.57 -62.37 0.50
C ARG A 70 -12.04 -62.73 0.26
N GLY A 71 -12.88 -61.72 0.09
CA GLY A 71 -14.28 -61.88 -0.30
C GLY A 71 -14.38 -62.49 -1.70
N LEU A 72 -13.60 -61.97 -2.65
CA LEU A 72 -13.52 -62.48 -4.03
C LEU A 72 -13.20 -63.98 -4.12
N ASP A 73 -12.24 -64.48 -3.33
CA ASP A 73 -11.87 -65.91 -3.31
C ASP A 73 -13.00 -66.83 -2.80
N ARG A 74 -14.05 -66.28 -2.20
CA ARG A 74 -15.19 -67.02 -1.61
C ARG A 74 -16.49 -66.91 -2.41
N LEU A 75 -16.49 -66.20 -3.54
CA LEU A 75 -17.69 -65.95 -4.34
C LEU A 75 -17.81 -67.01 -5.45
N GLU A 76 -18.93 -67.74 -5.45
CA GLU A 76 -19.21 -68.85 -6.39
C GLU A 76 -19.88 -68.40 -7.72
N THR A 77 -20.27 -67.13 -7.86
CA THR A 77 -21.02 -66.63 -9.04
C THR A 77 -20.37 -65.41 -9.71
N ASP A 78 -20.40 -65.39 -11.04
CA ASP A 78 -19.74 -64.37 -11.87
C ASP A 78 -20.21 -62.93 -11.57
N SER A 79 -21.50 -62.71 -11.26
CA SER A 79 -22.00 -61.34 -11.00
C SER A 79 -21.51 -60.76 -9.65
N ALA A 80 -21.26 -61.63 -8.66
CA ALA A 80 -20.71 -61.20 -7.37
C ALA A 80 -19.21 -60.87 -7.49
N GLN A 81 -18.50 -61.60 -8.36
CA GLN A 81 -17.11 -61.33 -8.69
C GLN A 81 -16.96 -60.01 -9.48
N GLU A 82 -17.83 -59.73 -10.45
CA GLU A 82 -17.85 -58.44 -11.17
C GLU A 82 -18.10 -57.25 -10.23
N THR A 83 -19.04 -57.39 -9.29
CA THR A 83 -19.36 -56.32 -8.33
C THR A 83 -18.17 -56.00 -7.41
N SER A 84 -17.44 -57.03 -6.95
CA SER A 84 -16.23 -56.86 -6.13
C SER A 84 -15.01 -56.35 -6.91
N LEU A 85 -14.95 -56.60 -8.22
CA LEU A 85 -13.92 -56.03 -9.10
C LEU A 85 -14.13 -54.53 -9.34
N VAL A 86 -15.39 -54.09 -9.46
CA VAL A 86 -15.74 -52.67 -9.58
C VAL A 86 -15.40 -51.91 -8.28
N SER A 87 -15.68 -52.49 -7.12
CA SER A 87 -15.34 -51.85 -5.84
C SER A 87 -13.83 -51.78 -5.58
N LEU A 88 -13.07 -52.80 -5.98
CA LEU A 88 -11.59 -52.75 -5.97
C LEU A 88 -11.04 -51.67 -6.91
N GLN A 89 -11.68 -51.44 -8.07
CA GLN A 89 -11.30 -50.35 -8.98
C GLN A 89 -11.58 -48.98 -8.35
N ASP A 90 -12.71 -48.81 -7.66
CA ASP A 90 -13.04 -47.58 -6.91
C ASP A 90 -12.06 -47.32 -5.76
N LEU A 91 -11.68 -48.37 -5.01
CA LEU A 91 -10.66 -48.29 -3.96
C LEU A 91 -9.29 -47.90 -4.53
N SER A 92 -8.92 -48.44 -5.70
CA SER A 92 -7.69 -48.08 -6.41
C SER A 92 -7.70 -46.63 -6.90
N GLN A 93 -8.84 -46.12 -7.40
CA GLN A 93 -8.98 -44.72 -7.81
C GLN A 93 -8.92 -43.77 -6.61
N LYS A 94 -9.57 -44.12 -5.50
CA LYS A 94 -9.48 -43.37 -4.24
C LYS A 94 -8.04 -43.32 -3.73
N ALA A 95 -7.32 -44.44 -3.73
CA ALA A 95 -5.90 -44.50 -3.39
C ALA A 95 -5.05 -43.58 -4.29
N GLY A 96 -5.26 -43.61 -5.60
CA GLY A 96 -4.56 -42.76 -6.56
C GLY A 96 -4.81 -41.27 -6.33
N SER A 97 -6.06 -40.88 -6.05
CA SER A 97 -6.43 -39.49 -5.75
C SER A 97 -5.77 -38.98 -4.46
N LEU A 98 -5.65 -39.85 -3.46
CA LEU A 98 -5.05 -39.56 -2.17
C LEU A 98 -3.52 -39.38 -2.30
N VAL A 99 -2.86 -40.23 -3.10
CA VAL A 99 -1.43 -40.11 -3.44
C VAL A 99 -1.12 -38.82 -4.20
N MET A 100 -1.98 -38.41 -5.13
CA MET A 100 -1.80 -37.16 -5.89
C MET A 100 -1.97 -35.91 -5.01
N ARG A 101 -2.93 -35.91 -4.07
CA ARG A 101 -3.10 -34.84 -3.08
C ARG A 101 -1.89 -34.78 -2.13
N LEU A 102 -1.46 -35.93 -1.63
CA LEU A 102 -0.26 -36.09 -0.81
C LEU A 102 1.00 -35.53 -1.48
N SER A 103 1.23 -35.88 -2.74
CA SER A 103 2.41 -35.42 -3.48
C SER A 103 2.41 -33.90 -3.66
N ARG A 104 1.23 -33.29 -3.82
CA ARG A 104 1.06 -31.84 -3.96
C ARG A 104 1.31 -31.13 -2.64
N ASP A 105 0.63 -31.57 -1.58
CA ASP A 105 0.69 -30.91 -0.27
C ASP A 105 2.08 -31.05 0.37
N LEU A 106 2.75 -32.20 0.17
CA LEU A 106 4.13 -32.41 0.60
C LEU A 106 5.13 -31.54 -0.18
N SER A 107 4.88 -31.29 -1.47
CA SER A 107 5.73 -30.42 -2.29
C SER A 107 5.59 -28.96 -1.86
N SER A 108 4.36 -28.51 -1.58
CA SER A 108 4.08 -27.17 -1.06
C SER A 108 4.70 -26.97 0.33
N ALA A 109 4.54 -27.93 1.24
CA ALA A 109 5.14 -27.86 2.57
C ALA A 109 6.67 -27.87 2.51
N LYS A 110 7.26 -28.63 1.58
CA LYS A 110 8.71 -28.67 1.38
C LYS A 110 9.25 -27.35 0.82
N ALA A 111 8.52 -26.68 -0.08
CA ALA A 111 8.89 -25.37 -0.60
C ALA A 111 8.89 -24.31 0.51
N VAL A 112 7.82 -24.25 1.31
CA VAL A 112 7.69 -23.32 2.45
C VAL A 112 8.81 -23.53 3.48
N LEU A 113 9.14 -24.80 3.78
CA LEU A 113 10.24 -25.12 4.70
C LEU A 113 11.60 -24.76 4.09
N ALA A 114 11.86 -25.10 2.83
CA ALA A 114 13.13 -24.82 2.17
C ALA A 114 13.44 -23.33 2.11
N ASP A 115 12.43 -22.51 1.81
CA ASP A 115 12.55 -21.05 1.77
C ASP A 115 12.78 -20.47 3.17
N SER A 116 12.00 -20.92 4.16
CA SER A 116 12.19 -20.53 5.57
C SER A 116 13.58 -20.89 6.11
N PHE A 117 14.15 -22.04 5.71
CA PHE A 117 15.51 -22.45 6.08
C PHE A 117 16.58 -21.60 5.39
N LEU A 118 16.36 -21.16 4.15
CA LEU A 118 17.28 -20.27 3.44
C LEU A 118 17.34 -18.90 4.13
N THR A 119 16.19 -18.39 4.55
CA THR A 119 16.05 -17.11 5.26
C THR A 119 16.68 -17.16 6.65
N LEU A 120 16.49 -18.26 7.39
CA LEU A 120 17.22 -18.52 8.64
C LEU A 120 18.74 -18.65 8.44
N GLY A 121 19.18 -19.26 7.34
CA GLY A 121 20.59 -19.38 6.99
C GLY A 121 21.25 -18.03 6.69
N LYS A 122 20.52 -17.12 6.03
CA LYS A 122 20.96 -15.73 5.81
C LYS A 122 21.02 -14.94 7.12
N LEU A 123 20.03 -15.10 8.01
CA LEU A 123 20.02 -14.49 9.35
C LEU A 123 21.19 -14.96 10.24
N ASN A 124 21.54 -16.25 10.18
CA ASN A 124 22.68 -16.77 10.92
C ASN A 124 24.01 -16.23 10.39
N ARG A 125 24.19 -16.12 9.06
CA ARG A 125 25.40 -15.50 8.49
C ARG A 125 25.53 -14.02 8.86
N SER A 126 24.44 -13.26 8.83
CA SER A 126 24.46 -11.86 9.27
C SER A 126 24.74 -11.71 10.76
N GLN A 127 24.33 -12.68 11.60
CA GLN A 127 24.68 -12.69 13.01
C GLN A 127 26.14 -13.06 13.24
N ASP A 128 26.68 -14.05 12.51
CA ASP A 128 28.10 -14.40 12.57
C ASP A 128 28.98 -13.20 12.15
N ASP A 129 28.52 -12.41 11.17
CA ASP A 129 29.17 -11.16 10.74
C ASP A 129 29.06 -10.04 11.80
N LEU A 130 27.93 -9.93 12.51
CA LEU A 130 27.74 -9.01 13.63
C LEU A 130 28.58 -9.39 14.86
N ASP A 131 28.63 -10.67 15.22
CA ASP A 131 29.46 -11.19 16.30
C ASP A 131 30.97 -11.02 15.95
N ALA A 132 31.33 -11.15 14.65
CA ALA A 132 32.67 -10.85 14.15
C ALA A 132 33.01 -9.34 14.16
N LEU A 133 32.03 -8.45 13.99
CA LEU A 133 32.17 -7.00 14.14
C LEU A 133 32.30 -6.58 15.61
N GLU A 134 31.55 -7.22 16.51
CA GLU A 134 31.61 -6.99 17.97
C GLU A 134 32.96 -7.45 18.55
N LEU A 135 33.56 -8.51 17.99
CA LEU A 135 34.94 -8.92 18.30
C LEU A 135 36.01 -7.93 17.79
N LYS A 136 35.77 -7.26 16.65
CA LYS A 136 36.71 -6.29 16.05
C LYS A 136 36.63 -4.88 16.64
N SER A 137 35.50 -4.47 17.24
CA SER A 137 35.34 -3.14 17.84
C SER A 137 36.10 -2.94 19.17
N SER A 138 36.70 -4.01 19.71
CA SER A 138 37.61 -3.93 20.86
C SER A 138 39.02 -3.40 20.52
N ALA A 139 39.31 -3.12 19.24
CA ALA A 139 40.56 -2.54 18.82
C ALA A 139 40.33 -1.45 17.75
N SER A 140 41.04 -0.34 17.93
CA SER A 140 41.19 0.82 17.01
C SER A 140 40.05 1.84 16.97
N GLY A 141 40.33 3.00 17.57
CA GLY A 141 39.55 4.21 17.42
C GLY A 141 39.74 4.86 16.05
N CYS A 142 38.66 5.38 15.49
CA CYS A 142 38.69 6.43 14.50
C CYS A 142 37.34 7.16 14.52
N GLN A 143 37.40 8.50 14.62
CA GLN A 143 36.27 9.39 14.42
C GLN A 143 35.69 9.19 13.02
N ARG A 144 34.40 8.86 12.93
CA ARG A 144 33.53 9.20 11.79
C ARG A 144 32.13 9.46 12.31
N THR A 145 31.57 10.59 11.91
CA THR A 145 30.17 10.98 12.04
C THR A 145 29.29 9.92 11.39
N TRP A 146 28.39 9.32 12.17
CA TRP A 146 27.38 8.40 11.66
C TRP A 146 26.12 9.20 11.33
N HIS A 147 25.80 9.33 10.04
CA HIS A 147 24.42 9.54 9.62
C HIS A 147 23.66 8.28 10.03
N LEU A 148 22.60 8.45 10.81
CA LEU A 148 21.72 7.38 11.25
C LEU A 148 20.86 6.93 10.05
N SER A 149 21.43 6.09 9.20
CA SER A 149 20.64 5.30 8.25
C SER A 149 19.92 4.22 9.06
N VAL A 150 18.65 4.47 9.36
CA VAL A 150 17.73 3.44 9.84
C VAL A 150 17.74 2.29 8.83
N LEU A 151 17.95 1.08 9.32
CA LEU A 151 17.93 -0.15 8.53
C LEU A 151 16.57 -0.27 7.84
N THR A 152 16.53 0.00 6.54
CA THR A 152 15.41 -0.33 5.67
C THR A 152 15.27 -1.85 5.62
N PHE A 153 14.20 -2.37 6.24
CA PHE A 153 13.76 -3.74 5.97
C PHE A 153 13.08 -3.75 4.60
N SER A 154 13.88 -3.84 3.55
CA SER A 154 13.40 -4.31 2.26
C SER A 154 13.02 -5.78 2.45
N SER A 155 11.72 -6.07 2.54
CA SER A 155 11.20 -7.44 2.41
C SER A 155 11.23 -7.80 0.93
N PRO A 156 12.13 -8.68 0.46
CA PRO A 156 12.11 -9.08 -0.93
C PRO A 156 11.19 -10.31 -1.03
N TYR A 157 10.30 -10.29 -2.03
CA TYR A 157 9.49 -11.40 -2.54
C TYR A 157 8.15 -11.66 -1.85
N PHE A 158 7.08 -11.21 -2.51
CA PHE A 158 5.83 -11.94 -2.59
C PHE A 158 5.75 -12.49 -4.02
N GLU A 159 5.70 -13.81 -4.17
CA GLU A 159 5.63 -14.46 -5.48
C GLU A 159 4.29 -14.21 -6.17
N ASP A 160 4.32 -14.14 -7.51
CA ASP A 160 3.18 -14.21 -8.42
C ASP A 160 2.20 -15.31 -7.98
N PHE A 161 1.03 -14.93 -7.45
CA PHE A 161 -0.06 -15.87 -7.24
C PHE A 161 -0.92 -15.94 -8.51
N PRO A 162 -1.15 -17.14 -9.09
CA PRO A 162 -1.92 -17.26 -10.31
C PRO A 162 -3.37 -16.82 -10.08
N SER A 163 -3.85 -16.06 -11.06
CA SER A 163 -5.16 -15.43 -11.15
C SER A 163 -6.31 -16.32 -10.67
N GLY A 164 -7.08 -15.84 -9.69
CA GLY A 164 -8.37 -16.43 -9.34
C GLY A 164 -8.59 -16.84 -7.88
N ARG A 165 -7.96 -16.18 -6.90
CA ARG A 165 -8.40 -16.25 -5.50
C ARG A 165 -8.74 -14.87 -4.99
N VAL A 166 -9.91 -14.75 -4.35
CA VAL A 166 -10.27 -13.65 -3.45
C VAL A 166 -9.25 -13.63 -2.32
N LEU A 167 -8.49 -12.54 -2.16
CA LEU A 167 -7.35 -12.48 -1.24
C LEU A 167 -7.67 -11.71 0.05
N ASN A 168 -6.96 -12.13 1.10
CA ASN A 168 -7.10 -11.61 2.45
C ASN A 168 -6.64 -10.14 2.52
N PRO A 169 -7.27 -9.31 3.36
CA PRO A 169 -6.82 -7.93 3.58
C PRO A 169 -5.38 -7.91 4.11
N VAL A 170 -4.53 -7.07 3.50
CA VAL A 170 -3.20 -6.73 4.01
C VAL A 170 -3.38 -5.63 5.04
N THR A 171 -2.95 -5.87 6.29
CA THR A 171 -3.01 -4.87 7.36
C THR A 171 -1.65 -4.72 8.00
N VAL A 172 -1.13 -3.51 8.01
CA VAL A 172 0.18 -3.16 8.60
C VAL A 172 0.00 -2.02 9.60
N GLN A 173 0.69 -2.14 10.74
CA GLN A 173 0.73 -1.10 11.77
C GLN A 173 2.17 -0.94 12.26
N GLY A 174 2.74 0.25 12.16
CA GLY A 174 4.12 0.43 12.52
C GLY A 174 4.72 1.78 12.12
N VAL A 175 6.02 1.75 11.86
CA VAL A 175 6.83 2.92 11.51
C VAL A 175 7.83 2.48 10.47
N SER A 176 7.91 3.21 9.37
CA SER A 176 8.83 2.93 8.26
C SER A 176 8.62 1.56 7.62
N ASP A 177 7.36 1.12 7.54
CA ASP A 177 6.98 -0.11 6.87
C ASP A 177 6.95 0.07 5.35
N THR A 178 7.17 -1.03 4.62
CA THR A 178 7.03 -1.06 3.16
C THR A 178 6.04 -2.15 2.76
N VAL A 179 4.97 -1.75 2.08
CA VAL A 179 3.91 -2.63 1.59
C VAL A 179 3.90 -2.59 0.07
N THR A 180 4.02 -3.75 -0.56
CA THR A 180 3.89 -3.89 -2.01
C THR A 180 2.85 -4.96 -2.32
N VAL A 181 1.82 -4.61 -3.08
CA VAL A 181 0.74 -5.50 -3.47
C VAL A 181 0.55 -5.41 -4.98
N GLN A 182 0.34 -6.56 -5.61
CA GLN A 182 0.04 -6.65 -7.03
C GLN A 182 -1.08 -7.68 -7.23
N GLY A 183 -2.15 -7.28 -7.90
CA GLY A 183 -3.28 -8.17 -8.09
C GLY A 183 -4.54 -7.52 -8.60
N VAL A 184 -5.66 -8.06 -8.14
CA VAL A 184 -7.01 -7.65 -8.55
C VAL A 184 -7.90 -7.76 -7.32
N SER A 185 -8.60 -6.68 -7.00
CA SER A 185 -9.51 -6.61 -5.85
C SER A 185 -8.81 -6.84 -4.52
N ASP A 186 -7.59 -6.35 -4.38
CA ASP A 186 -6.84 -6.38 -3.13
C ASP A 186 -7.31 -5.29 -2.17
N THR A 187 -7.28 -5.58 -0.86
CA THR A 187 -7.52 -4.58 0.18
C THR A 187 -6.25 -4.38 1.00
N VAL A 188 -5.75 -3.16 1.03
CA VAL A 188 -4.56 -2.75 1.78
C VAL A 188 -4.94 -1.70 2.83
N THR A 189 -4.53 -1.93 4.07
CA THR A 189 -4.70 -1.00 5.17
C THR A 189 -3.38 -0.80 5.90
N VAL A 190 -2.90 0.43 5.98
CA VAL A 190 -1.66 0.79 6.67
C VAL A 190 -1.95 1.88 7.68
N GLN A 191 -1.42 1.74 8.90
CA GLN A 191 -1.50 2.76 9.93
C GLN A 191 -0.13 2.98 10.57
N GLY A 192 0.46 4.16 10.43
CA GLY A 192 1.82 4.34 10.89
C GLY A 192 2.43 5.70 10.62
N VAL A 193 3.75 5.69 10.52
CA VAL A 193 4.54 6.91 10.30
C VAL A 193 5.67 6.57 9.34
N SER A 194 5.81 7.36 8.29
CA SER A 194 6.85 7.20 7.27
C SER A 194 6.76 5.88 6.51
N ASP A 195 5.55 5.35 6.34
CA ASP A 195 5.32 4.10 5.63
C ASP A 195 5.30 4.33 4.11
N THR A 196 5.68 3.30 3.35
CA THR A 196 5.64 3.30 1.89
C THR A 196 4.69 2.21 1.39
N VAL A 197 3.67 2.61 0.65
CA VAL A 197 2.65 1.71 0.09
C VAL A 197 2.71 1.78 -1.44
N THR A 198 2.87 0.63 -2.08
CA THR A 198 2.81 0.49 -3.54
C THR A 198 1.80 -0.57 -3.91
N VAL A 199 0.78 -0.20 -4.67
CA VAL A 199 -0.26 -1.12 -5.16
C VAL A 199 -0.35 -1.04 -6.67
N GLN A 200 -0.34 -2.20 -7.33
CA GLN A 200 -0.49 -2.30 -8.77
C GLN A 200 -1.58 -3.31 -9.14
N GLY A 201 -2.67 -2.87 -9.74
CA GLY A 201 -3.76 -3.81 -9.99
C GLY A 201 -5.00 -3.23 -10.61
N VAL A 202 -6.12 -3.86 -10.28
CA VAL A 202 -7.44 -3.50 -10.81
C VAL A 202 -8.45 -3.66 -9.69
N SER A 203 -9.24 -2.62 -9.45
CA SER A 203 -10.29 -2.60 -8.43
C SER A 203 -9.76 -2.79 -7.01
N ASP A 204 -8.55 -2.31 -6.74
CA ASP A 204 -7.92 -2.40 -5.43
C ASP A 204 -8.43 -1.28 -4.50
N THR A 205 -8.39 -1.55 -3.19
CA THR A 205 -8.76 -0.59 -2.15
C THR A 205 -7.57 -0.37 -1.23
N VAL A 206 -7.09 0.87 -1.17
CA VAL A 206 -5.95 1.29 -0.35
C VAL A 206 -6.42 2.29 0.70
N THR A 207 -6.14 2.00 1.97
CA THR A 207 -6.40 2.91 3.09
C THR A 207 -5.12 3.13 3.88
N VAL A 208 -4.67 4.38 3.99
CA VAL A 208 -3.49 4.76 4.77
C VAL A 208 -3.87 5.81 5.79
N GLN A 209 -3.46 5.62 7.04
CA GLN A 209 -3.66 6.59 8.11
C GLN A 209 -2.35 6.83 8.85
N GLY A 210 -1.79 8.04 8.76
CA GLY A 210 -0.47 8.24 9.32
C GLY A 210 0.12 9.62 9.16
N VAL A 211 1.44 9.66 9.15
CA VAL A 211 2.22 10.89 9.04
C VAL A 211 3.43 10.63 8.16
N SER A 212 3.62 11.47 7.15
CA SER A 212 4.75 11.39 6.22
C SER A 212 4.78 10.08 5.43
N ASP A 213 3.61 9.51 5.14
CA ASP A 213 3.49 8.28 4.38
C ASP A 213 3.57 8.56 2.87
N THR A 214 4.06 7.59 2.11
CA THR A 214 4.12 7.64 0.65
C THR A 214 3.25 6.53 0.07
N VAL A 215 2.24 6.91 -0.73
CA VAL A 215 1.30 6.00 -1.37
C VAL A 215 1.44 6.12 -2.88
N THR A 216 1.69 5.00 -3.54
CA THR A 216 1.71 4.89 -5.00
C THR A 216 0.74 3.82 -5.45
N VAL A 217 -0.23 4.17 -6.27
CA VAL A 217 -1.21 3.24 -6.85
C VAL A 217 -1.17 3.34 -8.37
N GLN A 218 -1.05 2.21 -9.04
CA GLN A 218 -1.08 2.13 -10.49
C GLN A 218 -2.09 1.07 -10.94
N GLY A 219 -3.16 1.49 -11.62
CA GLY A 219 -4.20 0.52 -11.95
C GLY A 219 -5.42 1.07 -12.65
N VAL A 220 -6.54 0.40 -12.41
CA VAL A 220 -7.83 0.73 -13.03
C VAL A 220 -8.92 0.51 -12.00
N SER A 221 -9.76 1.53 -11.82
CA SER A 221 -10.90 1.51 -10.88
C SER A 221 -10.48 1.29 -9.43
N ASP A 222 -9.31 1.79 -9.05
CA ASP A 222 -8.79 1.68 -7.69
C ASP A 222 -9.40 2.76 -6.79
N THR A 223 -9.52 2.45 -5.51
CA THR A 223 -9.98 3.39 -4.47
C THR A 223 -8.87 3.64 -3.48
N VAL A 224 -8.42 4.89 -3.36
CA VAL A 224 -7.34 5.32 -2.47
C VAL A 224 -7.90 6.28 -1.44
N THR A 225 -7.72 5.98 -0.16
CA THR A 225 -8.06 6.85 0.97
C THR A 225 -6.83 7.06 1.83
N VAL A 226 -6.41 8.32 1.98
CA VAL A 226 -5.29 8.71 2.84
C VAL A 226 -5.75 9.74 3.85
N GLN A 227 -5.43 9.52 5.12
CA GLN A 227 -5.73 10.44 6.19
C GLN A 227 -4.49 10.69 7.04
N GLY A 228 -3.98 11.92 7.06
CA GLY A 228 -2.72 12.14 7.76
C GLY A 228 -2.16 13.55 7.68
N VAL A 229 -0.84 13.63 7.76
CA VAL A 229 -0.09 14.88 7.75
C VAL A 229 1.18 14.68 6.95
N SER A 230 1.41 15.56 5.97
CA SER A 230 2.58 15.55 5.11
C SER A 230 2.73 14.27 4.28
N ASP A 231 1.61 13.67 3.90
CA ASP A 231 1.59 12.45 3.11
C ASP A 231 1.77 12.78 1.61
N THR A 232 2.37 11.85 0.87
CA THR A 232 2.53 11.94 -0.57
C THR A 232 1.73 10.85 -1.24
N VAL A 233 0.78 11.21 -2.09
CA VAL A 233 -0.11 10.29 -2.81
C VAL A 233 0.13 10.45 -4.30
N THR A 234 0.45 9.36 -4.98
CA THR A 234 0.58 9.28 -6.44
C THR A 234 -0.34 8.19 -6.97
N VAL A 235 -1.26 8.55 -7.86
CA VAL A 235 -2.17 7.59 -8.52
C VAL A 235 -2.02 7.72 -10.02
N GLN A 236 -1.85 6.59 -10.70
CA GLN A 236 -1.72 6.53 -12.16
C GLN A 236 -2.67 5.47 -12.73
N GLY A 237 -3.71 5.86 -13.45
CA GLY A 237 -4.70 4.88 -13.84
C GLY A 237 -5.88 5.39 -14.64
N LEU A 238 -6.99 4.68 -14.52
CA LEU A 238 -8.23 4.95 -15.22
C LEU A 238 -9.40 4.74 -14.26
N SER A 239 -10.26 5.73 -14.14
CA SER A 239 -11.48 5.66 -13.32
C SER A 239 -11.19 5.42 -11.83
N ASP A 240 -10.07 5.95 -11.34
CA ASP A 240 -9.67 5.81 -9.95
C ASP A 240 -10.37 6.85 -9.07
N THR A 241 -10.59 6.50 -7.81
CA THR A 241 -11.15 7.40 -6.79
C THR A 241 -10.11 7.65 -5.72
N VAL A 242 -9.73 8.92 -5.54
CA VAL A 242 -8.71 9.37 -4.58
C VAL A 242 -9.36 10.29 -3.57
N THR A 243 -9.26 9.95 -2.29
CA THR A 243 -9.70 10.79 -1.17
C THR A 243 -8.52 11.03 -0.23
N VAL A 244 -8.16 12.29 -0.01
CA VAL A 244 -7.09 12.68 0.93
C VAL A 244 -7.64 13.66 1.94
N GLN A 245 -7.40 13.40 3.22
CA GLN A 245 -7.80 14.29 4.30
C GLN A 245 -6.63 14.55 5.24
N GLY A 246 -6.15 15.79 5.32
CA GLY A 246 -4.97 16.05 6.12
C GLY A 246 -4.45 17.47 6.11
N VAL A 247 -3.15 17.59 6.28
CA VAL A 247 -2.43 18.87 6.36
C VAL A 247 -1.10 18.72 5.65
N SER A 248 -0.83 19.63 4.72
CA SER A 248 0.41 19.68 3.94
C SER A 248 0.66 18.43 3.10
N ASP A 249 -0.41 17.80 2.62
CA ASP A 249 -0.33 16.62 1.78
C ASP A 249 -0.04 16.99 0.33
N THR A 250 0.63 16.10 -0.38
CA THR A 250 0.90 16.24 -1.82
C THR A 250 0.19 15.13 -2.57
N VAL A 251 -0.74 15.50 -3.45
CA VAL A 251 -1.55 14.58 -4.25
C VAL A 251 -1.24 14.77 -5.72
N THR A 252 -0.82 13.71 -6.39
CA THR A 252 -0.59 13.67 -7.84
C THR A 252 -1.45 12.56 -8.45
N VAL A 253 -2.33 12.92 -9.38
CA VAL A 253 -3.16 11.95 -10.12
C VAL A 253 -2.93 12.13 -11.61
N GLN A 254 -2.67 11.02 -12.31
CA GLN A 254 -2.50 11.00 -13.75
C GLN A 254 -3.36 9.91 -14.37
N GLY A 255 -4.34 10.28 -15.18
CA GLY A 255 -5.26 9.28 -15.70
C GLY A 255 -6.39 9.81 -16.56
N VAL A 256 -7.50 9.09 -16.55
CA VAL A 256 -8.71 9.42 -17.31
C VAL A 256 -9.92 9.04 -16.47
N SER A 257 -10.85 9.98 -16.36
CA SER A 257 -12.10 9.81 -15.60
C SER A 257 -11.88 9.56 -14.11
N ASP A 258 -10.81 10.11 -13.56
CA ASP A 258 -10.49 9.96 -12.14
C ASP A 258 -11.30 10.97 -11.30
N THR A 259 -11.62 10.57 -10.07
CA THR A 259 -12.28 11.44 -9.09
C THR A 259 -11.33 11.70 -7.93
N VAL A 260 -10.97 12.97 -7.72
CA VAL A 260 -10.04 13.41 -6.69
C VAL A 260 -10.78 14.31 -5.70
N THR A 261 -10.77 13.94 -4.42
CA THR A 261 -11.30 14.74 -3.32
C THR A 261 -10.19 14.97 -2.30
N VAL A 262 -9.87 16.24 -2.03
CA VAL A 262 -8.88 16.63 -1.01
C VAL A 262 -9.54 17.57 -0.02
N GLN A 263 -9.38 17.29 1.27
CA GLN A 263 -9.87 18.13 2.35
C GLN A 263 -8.77 18.39 3.37
N GLY A 264 -8.34 19.65 3.50
CA GLY A 264 -7.23 19.92 4.40
C GLY A 264 -6.76 21.36 4.46
N VAL A 265 -5.46 21.51 4.73
CA VAL A 265 -4.80 22.81 4.88
C VAL A 265 -3.41 22.72 4.28
N SER A 266 -3.11 23.66 3.39
CA SER A 266 -1.81 23.78 2.72
C SER A 266 -1.46 22.56 1.87
N ASP A 267 -2.46 21.91 1.29
CA ASP A 267 -2.28 20.75 0.44
C ASP A 267 -1.90 21.17 -0.98
N THR A 268 -1.13 20.34 -1.67
CA THR A 268 -0.76 20.52 -3.07
C THR A 268 -1.40 19.41 -3.90
N VAL A 269 -2.28 19.78 -4.83
CA VAL A 269 -3.01 18.85 -5.70
C VAL A 269 -2.61 19.09 -7.15
N THR A 270 -2.12 18.06 -7.81
CA THR A 270 -1.79 18.06 -9.24
C THR A 270 -2.57 16.94 -9.93
N VAL A 271 -3.39 17.29 -10.92
CA VAL A 271 -4.14 16.32 -11.73
C VAL A 271 -3.81 16.52 -13.19
N GLN A 272 -3.45 15.44 -13.89
CA GLN A 272 -3.18 15.46 -15.31
C GLN A 272 -3.97 14.37 -16.03
N GLY A 273 -4.92 14.74 -16.88
CA GLY A 273 -5.76 13.71 -17.49
C GLY A 273 -6.84 14.22 -18.41
N VAL A 274 -7.93 13.45 -18.47
CA VAL A 274 -9.07 13.72 -19.34
C VAL A 274 -10.34 13.33 -18.60
N SER A 275 -11.30 14.25 -18.56
CA SER A 275 -12.60 14.04 -17.92
C SER A 275 -12.51 13.74 -16.42
N ASP A 276 -11.51 14.31 -15.76
CA ASP A 276 -11.30 14.13 -14.33
C ASP A 276 -12.20 15.08 -13.53
N THR A 277 -12.59 14.66 -12.33
CA THR A 277 -13.35 15.48 -11.38
C THR A 277 -12.49 15.75 -10.16
N VAL A 278 -12.17 17.01 -9.90
CA VAL A 278 -11.33 17.45 -8.79
C VAL A 278 -12.16 18.31 -7.84
N THR A 279 -12.22 17.93 -6.57
CA THR A 279 -12.83 18.70 -5.49
C THR A 279 -11.80 18.94 -4.40
N VAL A 280 -11.53 20.19 -4.08
CA VAL A 280 -10.63 20.58 -2.99
C VAL A 280 -11.38 21.48 -2.02
N GLN A 281 -11.32 21.16 -0.73
CA GLN A 281 -11.91 21.95 0.33
C GLN A 281 -10.90 22.23 1.44
N GLY A 282 -10.50 23.48 1.62
CA GLY A 282 -9.45 23.76 2.59
C GLY A 282 -9.04 25.21 2.73
N VAL A 283 -7.78 25.39 3.09
CA VAL A 283 -7.18 26.70 3.33
C VAL A 283 -5.74 26.68 2.83
N SER A 284 -5.41 27.65 1.98
CA SER A 284 -4.07 27.83 1.42
C SER A 284 -3.62 26.65 0.56
N ASP A 285 -4.55 25.99 -0.10
CA ASP A 285 -4.26 24.85 -0.96
C ASP A 285 -3.79 25.33 -2.34
N THR A 286 -2.93 24.54 -2.97
CA THR A 286 -2.47 24.77 -4.35
C THR A 286 -3.01 23.67 -5.24
N VAL A 287 -3.84 24.03 -6.22
CA VAL A 287 -4.49 23.12 -7.15
C VAL A 287 -3.99 23.40 -8.56
N THR A 288 -3.43 22.39 -9.22
CA THR A 288 -3.02 22.43 -10.62
C THR A 288 -3.72 21.32 -11.38
N VAL A 289 -4.49 21.65 -12.41
CA VAL A 289 -5.15 20.68 -13.28
C VAL A 289 -4.74 20.93 -14.72
N GLN A 290 -4.29 19.88 -15.40
CA GLN A 290 -3.92 19.94 -16.81
C GLN A 290 -4.62 18.83 -17.60
N GLY A 291 -5.51 19.19 -18.51
CA GLY A 291 -6.27 18.16 -19.20
C GLY A 291 -7.30 18.66 -20.19
N VAL A 292 -8.34 17.86 -20.36
CA VAL A 292 -9.43 18.10 -21.30
C VAL A 292 -10.74 17.66 -20.67
N SER A 293 -11.72 18.55 -20.66
CA SER A 293 -13.07 18.31 -20.13
C SER A 293 -13.07 17.98 -18.64
N ASP A 294 -12.15 18.55 -17.89
CA ASP A 294 -12.05 18.34 -16.45
C ASP A 294 -13.02 19.24 -15.71
N THR A 295 -13.52 18.77 -14.56
CA THR A 295 -14.35 19.56 -13.64
C THR A 295 -13.58 19.82 -12.37
N VAL A 296 -13.31 21.08 -12.07
CA VAL A 296 -12.55 21.52 -10.89
C VAL A 296 -13.46 22.35 -9.99
N THR A 297 -13.60 21.92 -8.74
CA THR A 297 -14.31 22.66 -7.69
C THR A 297 -13.37 22.90 -6.52
N VAL A 298 -13.14 24.16 -6.16
CA VAL A 298 -12.32 24.54 -5.00
C VAL A 298 -13.17 25.39 -4.05
N GLN A 299 -13.18 25.03 -2.77
CA GLN A 299 -13.91 25.74 -1.73
C GLN A 299 -13.00 26.02 -0.54
N GLY A 300 -12.65 27.29 -0.31
CA GLY A 300 -11.67 27.55 0.73
C GLY A 300 -11.28 29.01 0.91
N LEU A 301 -10.07 29.19 1.40
CA LEU A 301 -9.53 30.50 1.75
C LEU A 301 -8.07 30.58 1.29
N SER A 302 -7.75 31.61 0.52
CA SER A 302 -6.39 31.88 0.04
C SER A 302 -5.81 30.73 -0.79
N ASP A 303 -6.67 30.05 -1.55
CA ASP A 303 -6.27 28.95 -2.41
C ASP A 303 -5.70 29.48 -3.73
N THR A 304 -4.76 28.74 -4.31
CA THR A 304 -4.20 29.01 -5.63
C THR A 304 -4.65 27.93 -6.59
N VAL A 305 -5.43 28.29 -7.60
CA VAL A 305 -5.99 27.37 -8.61
C VAL A 305 -5.40 27.70 -9.97
N THR A 306 -4.77 26.73 -10.60
CA THR A 306 -4.27 26.81 -11.98
C THR A 306 -4.89 25.69 -12.80
N VAL A 307 -5.61 26.04 -13.87
CA VAL A 307 -6.18 25.06 -14.80
C VAL A 307 -5.67 25.34 -16.20
N GLN A 308 -5.16 24.32 -16.88
CA GLN A 308 -4.68 24.42 -18.26
C GLN A 308 -5.28 23.31 -19.13
N GLY A 309 -6.14 23.66 -20.08
CA GLY A 309 -6.79 22.63 -20.85
C GLY A 309 -7.78 23.11 -21.89
N VAL A 310 -8.78 22.28 -22.15
CA VAL A 310 -9.80 22.50 -23.18
C VAL A 310 -11.13 21.99 -22.67
N SER A 311 -12.15 22.84 -22.73
CA SER A 311 -13.52 22.54 -22.28
C SER A 311 -13.62 22.23 -20.79
N ASP A 312 -12.76 22.82 -19.98
CA ASP A 312 -12.75 22.58 -18.55
C ASP A 312 -13.81 23.43 -17.84
N THR A 313 -14.37 22.92 -16.76
CA THR A 313 -15.30 23.64 -15.89
C THR A 313 -14.65 23.90 -14.55
N VAL A 314 -14.42 25.16 -14.22
CA VAL A 314 -13.76 25.60 -13.00
C VAL A 314 -14.74 26.37 -12.13
N THR A 315 -14.95 25.92 -10.90
CA THR A 315 -15.75 26.62 -9.88
C THR A 315 -14.89 26.86 -8.64
N VAL A 316 -14.72 28.12 -8.26
CA VAL A 316 -14.00 28.50 -7.04
C VAL A 316 -14.93 29.29 -6.13
N GLN A 317 -15.04 28.89 -4.87
CA GLN A 317 -15.84 29.58 -3.86
C GLN A 317 -15.01 29.84 -2.61
N GLY A 318 -14.74 31.11 -2.28
CA GLY A 318 -13.83 31.37 -1.18
C GLY A 318 -13.53 32.83 -0.94
N LEU A 319 -12.39 33.08 -0.30
CA LEU A 319 -11.91 34.42 0.01
C LEU A 319 -10.42 34.52 -0.31
N SER A 320 -10.05 35.57 -1.04
CA SER A 320 -8.67 35.87 -1.38
C SER A 320 -8.00 34.78 -2.22
N ASP A 321 -8.77 34.10 -3.06
CA ASP A 321 -8.27 33.04 -3.90
C ASP A 321 -7.61 33.61 -5.17
N THR A 322 -6.60 32.91 -5.68
CA THR A 322 -5.96 33.23 -6.95
C THR A 322 -6.30 32.16 -7.97
N VAL A 323 -7.02 32.53 -9.02
CA VAL A 323 -7.49 31.63 -10.07
C VAL A 323 -6.82 32.01 -11.39
N THR A 324 -6.12 31.06 -12.00
CA THR A 324 -5.53 31.18 -13.34
C THR A 324 -6.06 30.07 -14.22
N VAL A 325 -6.72 30.41 -15.33
CA VAL A 325 -7.21 29.44 -16.31
C VAL A 325 -6.60 29.77 -17.67
N GLN A 326 -5.99 28.78 -18.31
CA GLN A 326 -5.42 28.93 -19.64
C GLN A 326 -5.90 27.82 -20.57
N GLY A 327 -6.70 28.16 -21.58
CA GLY A 327 -7.27 27.11 -22.42
C GLY A 327 -8.18 27.57 -23.52
N VAL A 328 -9.13 26.73 -23.87
CA VAL A 328 -10.09 26.95 -24.95
C VAL A 328 -11.43 26.40 -24.54
N SER A 329 -12.46 27.23 -24.65
CA SER A 329 -13.85 26.88 -24.35
C SER A 329 -14.07 26.49 -22.89
N ASP A 330 -13.31 27.10 -21.99
CA ASP A 330 -13.41 26.82 -20.56
C ASP A 330 -14.56 27.63 -19.94
N THR A 331 -15.19 27.07 -18.92
CA THR A 331 -16.22 27.75 -18.11
C THR A 331 -15.67 27.99 -16.72
N VAL A 332 -15.50 29.26 -16.35
CA VAL A 332 -14.94 29.67 -15.07
C VAL A 332 -16.00 30.41 -14.26
N THR A 333 -16.28 29.92 -13.06
CA THR A 333 -17.16 30.57 -12.08
C THR A 333 -16.38 30.81 -10.80
N VAL A 334 -16.26 32.06 -10.37
CA VAL A 334 -15.63 32.44 -9.11
C VAL A 334 -16.64 33.19 -8.25
N GLN A 335 -16.82 32.76 -7.00
CA GLN A 335 -17.72 33.41 -6.06
C GLN A 335 -17.00 33.64 -4.73
N GLY A 336 -16.81 34.89 -4.34
CA GLY A 336 -16.00 35.17 -3.16
C GLY A 336 -15.79 36.64 -2.86
N LEU A 337 -14.72 36.92 -2.12
CA LEU A 337 -14.29 38.28 -1.83
C LEU A 337 -12.79 38.39 -1.99
N SER A 338 -12.34 39.45 -2.67
CA SER A 338 -10.93 39.80 -2.88
C SER A 338 -10.17 38.77 -3.70
N ASP A 339 -10.85 38.09 -4.60
CA ASP A 339 -10.25 37.07 -5.44
C ASP A 339 -9.51 37.70 -6.63
N THR A 340 -8.44 37.05 -7.10
CA THR A 340 -7.72 37.43 -8.31
C THR A 340 -7.96 36.38 -9.38
N VAL A 341 -8.62 36.76 -10.46
CA VAL A 341 -8.99 35.87 -11.56
C VAL A 341 -8.27 36.29 -12.83
N THR A 342 -7.49 35.38 -13.41
CA THR A 342 -6.84 35.53 -14.71
C THR A 342 -7.29 34.42 -15.64
N VAL A 343 -7.90 34.76 -16.78
CA VAL A 343 -8.28 33.80 -17.80
C VAL A 343 -7.60 34.18 -19.12
N GLN A 344 -6.91 33.22 -19.74
CA GLN A 344 -6.24 33.41 -21.01
C GLN A 344 -6.62 32.30 -22.00
N GLY A 345 -7.32 32.63 -23.07
CA GLY A 345 -7.80 31.58 -23.96
C GLY A 345 -8.64 32.03 -25.14
N VAL A 346 -9.52 31.14 -25.57
CA VAL A 346 -10.41 31.37 -26.71
C VAL A 346 -11.77 30.76 -26.42
N SER A 347 -12.82 31.56 -26.57
CA SER A 347 -14.22 31.17 -26.38
C SER A 347 -14.55 30.76 -24.95
N ASP A 348 -13.89 31.37 -23.97
CA ASP A 348 -14.10 31.06 -22.56
C ASP A 348 -15.31 31.81 -22.01
N THR A 349 -16.01 31.22 -21.05
CA THR A 349 -17.11 31.84 -20.32
C THR A 349 -16.68 32.09 -18.89
N VAL A 350 -16.60 33.35 -18.47
CA VAL A 350 -16.14 33.75 -17.14
C VAL A 350 -17.26 34.44 -16.39
N THR A 351 -17.61 33.92 -15.21
CA THR A 351 -18.56 34.54 -14.27
C THR A 351 -17.86 34.77 -12.94
N VAL A 352 -17.80 36.02 -12.49
CA VAL A 352 -17.25 36.38 -11.17
C VAL A 352 -18.31 37.09 -10.36
N GLN A 353 -18.59 36.59 -9.16
CA GLN A 353 -19.58 37.14 -8.22
C GLN A 353 -18.94 37.42 -6.87
N GLY A 354 -18.72 38.69 -6.54
CA GLY A 354 -18.01 39.01 -5.32
C GLY A 354 -17.75 40.48 -5.10
N LEU A 355 -16.95 40.79 -4.08
CA LEU A 355 -16.53 42.14 -3.74
C LEU A 355 -15.02 42.24 -3.74
N SER A 356 -14.52 43.33 -4.33
CA SER A 356 -13.08 43.64 -4.39
C SER A 356 -12.25 42.65 -5.21
N ASP A 357 -12.89 41.92 -6.13
CA ASP A 357 -12.19 40.97 -6.99
C ASP A 357 -11.48 41.70 -8.14
N THR A 358 -10.33 41.17 -8.54
CA THR A 358 -9.58 41.62 -9.70
C THR A 358 -9.71 40.59 -10.82
N VAL A 359 -10.27 41.01 -11.96
CA VAL A 359 -10.52 40.10 -13.10
C VAL A 359 -9.75 40.57 -14.33
N THR A 360 -8.91 39.69 -14.87
CA THR A 360 -8.20 39.88 -16.14
C THR A 360 -8.58 38.76 -17.10
N VAL A 361 -9.14 39.10 -18.26
CA VAL A 361 -9.45 38.13 -19.31
C VAL A 361 -8.73 38.55 -20.60
N GLN A 362 -7.96 37.63 -21.18
CA GLN A 362 -7.19 37.85 -22.40
C GLN A 362 -7.44 36.74 -23.40
N GLY A 363 -8.15 37.04 -24.48
CA GLY A 363 -8.50 36.01 -25.44
C GLY A 363 -9.39 36.50 -26.56
N LEU A 364 -9.85 35.55 -27.37
CA LEU A 364 -10.75 35.79 -28.49
C LEU A 364 -12.09 35.13 -28.22
N SER A 365 -13.18 35.85 -28.48
CA SER A 365 -14.55 35.32 -28.38
C SER A 365 -14.99 34.93 -26.96
N ASP A 366 -14.35 35.50 -25.93
CA ASP A 366 -14.71 35.23 -24.53
C ASP A 366 -15.95 36.01 -24.10
N THR A 367 -16.73 35.40 -23.20
CA THR A 367 -17.89 36.03 -22.56
C THR A 367 -17.59 36.24 -21.09
N VAL A 368 -17.65 37.49 -20.61
CA VAL A 368 -17.32 37.83 -19.22
C VAL A 368 -18.52 38.49 -18.54
N THR A 369 -18.92 37.93 -17.39
CA THR A 369 -19.95 38.47 -16.50
C THR A 369 -19.34 38.73 -15.13
N VAL A 370 -19.35 39.99 -14.67
CA VAL A 370 -18.92 40.35 -13.32
C VAL A 370 -20.09 40.95 -12.56
N GLN A 371 -20.47 40.33 -11.44
CA GLN A 371 -21.53 40.82 -10.54
C GLN A 371 -20.91 41.29 -9.23
N VAL A 372 -20.99 42.60 -8.99
CA VAL A 372 -20.53 43.22 -7.75
C VAL A 372 -21.71 43.41 -6.80
N SER A 373 -21.74 42.64 -5.71
CA SER A 373 -22.81 42.73 -4.70
C SER A 373 -22.51 43.82 -3.68
N ILE A 374 -22.79 45.08 -4.00
CA ILE A 374 -22.64 46.20 -3.06
C ILE A 374 -23.76 46.12 -2.02
N PHE A 375 -23.49 45.65 -0.80
CA PHE A 375 -24.41 45.84 0.33
C PHE A 375 -24.44 47.33 0.69
N GLN A 376 -25.61 47.97 0.55
CA GLN A 376 -25.87 49.37 0.89
C GLN A 376 -26.25 49.55 2.36
#